data_AF-A0A3D2EK50-F1
#
_entry.id   AF-A0A3D2EK50-F1
#
_cell.length_a   1.000
_cell.length_b   1.000
_cell.length_c   1.000
_cell.angle_alpha   90.00
_cell.angle_beta   90.00
_cell.angle_gamma   90.00
#
_symmetry.space_group_name_H-M   'P 1'
#
loop_
_entity.id
_entity.type
_entity.pdbx_description
1 polymer ?
#
loop_
_entity_poly.entity_id
_entity_poly.type
_entity_poly.pdbx_seq_one_letter_code
_entity_poly.pdbx_strand_id
1 'polypeptide(L)' 'RMRPRVIYMAPQGRTFHQQMARELACEEDLIILCGHYEGIDQRVLDTIVTDYVSIGDYVLTGGELPAM' A
#
# COMPACT_ATOMS: atom_id res chain seq x y z
N ARG A 1 7.22 2.04 -21.37
CA ARG A 1 7.61 2.55 -20.04
C ARG A 1 6.93 1.64 -19.02
N MET A 2 7.66 1.02 -18.10
CA MET A 2 7.03 0.17 -17.07
C MET A 2 6.07 1.03 -16.24
N ARG A 3 4.93 0.44 -15.83
CA ARG A 3 3.98 1.12 -14.94
C ARG A 3 4.46 0.88 -13.51
N PRO A 4 4.59 1.92 -12.67
CA PRO A 4 5.02 1.76 -11.30
C PRO A 4 4.01 0.89 -10.53
N ARG A 5 4.51 0.16 -9.54
CA ARG A 5 3.64 -0.58 -8.62
C ARG A 5 3.12 0.38 -7.55
N VAL A 6 1.80 0.42 -7.37
CA VAL A 6 1.13 1.42 -6.51
C VAL A 6 0.48 0.71 -5.34
N ILE A 7 1.06 0.90 -4.16
CA ILE A 7 0.66 0.21 -2.94
C ILE A 7 -0.15 1.15 -2.06
N TYR A 8 -1.38 0.78 -1.73
CA TYR A 8 -2.18 1.50 -0.75
C TYR A 8 -2.05 0.86 0.64
N MET A 9 -1.64 1.66 1.62
CA MET A 9 -1.57 1.24 3.02
C MET A 9 -2.98 1.19 3.62
N ALA A 10 -3.44 -0.02 3.94
CA ALA A 10 -4.79 -0.25 4.43
C ALA A 10 -4.83 -1.46 5.38
N PRO A 11 -5.55 -1.38 6.52
CA PRO A 11 -5.64 -2.50 7.47
C PRO A 11 -6.29 -3.76 6.86
N GLN A 12 -7.21 -3.59 5.89
CA GLN A 12 -7.81 -4.70 5.13
C GLN A 12 -6.90 -5.31 4.04
N GLY A 13 -5.69 -4.77 3.85
CA GLY A 13 -4.72 -5.26 2.87
C GLY A 13 -4.06 -6.58 3.26
N ARG A 14 -3.27 -7.15 2.34
CA ARG A 14 -2.43 -8.32 2.65
C ARG A 14 -1.40 -7.94 3.69
N THR A 15 -1.28 -8.71 4.77
CA THR A 15 -0.27 -8.46 5.80
C THR A 15 1.14 -8.57 5.22
N PHE A 16 1.92 -7.52 5.39
CA PHE A 16 3.29 -7.44 4.97
C PHE A 16 4.14 -8.52 5.65
N HIS A 17 5.01 -9.17 4.87
CA HIS A 17 5.88 -10.24 5.35
C HIS A 17 7.18 -10.27 4.55
N GLN A 18 8.19 -10.99 5.03
CA GLN A 18 9.54 -10.97 4.44
C GLN A 18 9.57 -11.35 2.94
N GLN A 19 8.70 -12.28 2.53
CA GLN A 19 8.60 -12.65 1.12
C GLN A 19 8.09 -11.50 0.23
N MET A 20 7.11 -10.71 0.70
CA MET A 20 6.61 -9.53 0.00
C MET A 20 7.70 -8.45 -0.06
N ALA A 21 8.47 -8.26 1.02
CA ALA A 21 9.60 -7.34 1.04
C ALA A 21 10.62 -7.65 -0.07
N ARG A 22 10.94 -8.94 -0.27
CA ARG A 22 11.83 -9.38 -1.35
C ARG A 22 11.25 -9.13 -2.74
N GLU A 23 9.94 -9.31 -2.91
CA GLU A 23 9.25 -9.05 -4.18
C GLU A 23 9.25 -7.55 -4.50
N LEU A 24 8.88 -6.70 -3.53
CA LEU A 24 8.85 -5.25 -3.71
C LEU A 24 10.24 -4.65 -3.93
N ALA A 25 11.29 -5.22 -3.33
CA ALA A 25 12.67 -4.78 -3.54
C ALA A 25 13.19 -4.99 -4.98
N CYS A 26 12.50 -5.82 -5.79
CA CYS A 26 12.82 -6.03 -7.19
C CYS A 26 12.11 -5.05 -8.14
N GLU A 27 11.18 -4.23 -7.64
CA GLU A 27 10.44 -3.26 -8.45
C GLU A 27 11.32 -2.03 -8.75
N GLU A 28 11.35 -1.58 -10.00
CA GLU A 28 12.11 -0.38 -10.39
C GLU A 28 11.52 0.90 -9.80
N ASP A 29 10.18 1.00 -9.80
CA ASP A 29 9.43 2.16 -9.31
C ASP A 29 8.31 1.70 -8.38
N LEU A 30 8.32 2.21 -7.14
CA LEU A 30 7.28 2.02 -6.15
C LEU A 30 6.62 3.35 -5.81
N ILE A 31 5.29 3.37 -5.80
CA ILE A 31 4.50 4.49 -5.26
C ILE A 31 3.72 3.96 -4.05
N ILE A 32 3.92 4.58 -2.90
CA ILE A 32 3.17 4.24 -1.68
C ILE A 32 2.13 5.33 -1.43
N LEU A 33 0.86 4.93 -1.44
CA LEU A 33 -0.28 5.78 -1.20
C LEU A 33 -0.68 5.69 0.29
N CYS A 34 -0.48 6.80 1.01
CA CYS A 34 -0.84 6.92 2.41
C CYS A 34 -2.26 7.49 2.53
N GLY A 35 -3.21 6.66 2.96
CA GLY A 35 -4.55 7.12 3.32
C GLY A 35 -4.55 7.91 4.62
N HIS A 36 -5.45 8.88 4.73
CA HIS A 36 -5.71 9.62 5.97
C HIS A 36 -7.23 9.72 6.17
N TYR A 37 -7.67 10.08 7.38
CA TYR A 37 -9.10 10.07 7.77
C TYR A 37 -9.70 8.66 7.58
N GLU A 38 -10.90 8.56 7.02
CA GLU A 38 -11.58 7.29 6.74
C GLU A 38 -11.02 6.55 5.51
N GLY A 39 -10.02 7.13 4.84
CA GLY A 39 -9.39 6.58 3.64
C GLY A 39 -9.66 7.40 2.38
N ILE A 40 -9.44 6.76 1.24
CA ILE A 40 -9.53 7.37 -0.09
C ILE A 40 -10.75 6.79 -0.83
N ASP A 41 -11.36 7.59 -1.70
CA ASP A 41 -12.48 7.17 -2.54
C ASP A 41 -12.14 5.90 -3.35
N GLN A 42 -13.00 4.88 -3.26
CA GLN A 42 -12.79 3.58 -3.89
C GLN A 42 -12.57 3.67 -5.40
N ARG A 43 -13.21 4.63 -6.09
CA ARG A 43 -13.08 4.79 -7.55
C ARG A 43 -11.65 5.18 -7.94
N VAL A 44 -10.98 5.97 -7.10
CA VAL A 44 -9.57 6.32 -7.30
C VAL A 44 -8.72 5.09 -7.10
N LEU A 45 -8.95 4.34 -6.02
CA LEU A 45 -8.19 3.14 -5.69
C LEU A 45 -8.31 2.08 -6.81
N ASP A 46 -9.52 1.83 -7.31
CA ASP A 46 -9.77 0.88 -8.41
C ASP A 46 -9.05 1.27 -9.71
N THR A 47 -8.73 2.56 -9.88
CA THR A 47 -8.09 3.07 -11.09
C THR A 47 -6.56 3.01 -11.02
N ILE A 48 -5.98 3.23 -9.83
CA ILE A 48 -4.53 3.47 -9.69
C ILE A 48 -3.80 2.46 -8.82
N VAL A 49 -4.46 1.79 -7.88
CA VAL A 49 -3.81 0.91 -6.90
C VAL A 49 -3.66 -0.49 -7.46
N THR A 50 -2.46 -1.05 -7.31
CA THR A 50 -2.16 -2.44 -7.70
C THR A 50 -2.27 -3.38 -6.51
N ASP A 51 -1.91 -2.92 -5.31
CA ASP A 51 -1.82 -3.74 -4.12
C ASP A 51 -2.34 -2.99 -2.89
N TYR A 52 -3.10 -3.70 -2.06
CA TYR A 52 -3.49 -3.24 -0.72
C TYR A 52 -2.62 -4.00 0.28
N VAL A 53 -1.93 -3.28 1.16
CA VAL A 53 -0.99 -3.87 2.12
C VAL A 53 -1.27 -3.33 3.52
N SER A 54 -1.23 -4.24 4.50
CA SER A 54 -1.34 -3.96 5.93
C SER A 54 -0.02 -4.30 6.62
N ILE A 55 0.35 -3.58 7.68
CA ILE A 55 1.50 -3.92 8.53
C ILE A 55 1.11 -4.70 9.81
N GLY A 56 -0.17 -5.02 9.99
CA GLY A 56 -0.64 -5.84 11.11
C GLY A 56 -2.11 -5.66 11.44
N ASP A 57 -2.58 -6.42 12.42
CA ASP A 57 -3.98 -6.44 12.87
C ASP A 57 -4.24 -5.35 13.91
N TYR A 58 -4.22 -4.09 13.45
CA TYR A 58 -4.50 -2.89 14.22
C TYR A 58 -4.82 -1.71 13.30
N VAL A 59 -5.42 -0.67 13.85
CA VAL A 59 -5.79 0.56 13.12
C VAL A 59 -4.85 1.70 13.51
N LEU A 60 -4.39 2.46 12.51
CA LEU A 60 -3.58 3.67 12.68
C LEU A 60 -4.35 4.90 12.17
N THR A 61 -3.88 6.09 12.55
CA THR A 61 -4.49 7.36 12.14
C THR A 61 -4.23 7.71 10.67
N GLY A 62 -3.26 7.07 10.03
CA GLY A 62 -2.87 7.30 8.65
C GLY A 62 -1.85 6.27 8.15
N GLY A 63 -1.64 6.26 6.83
CA GLY A 63 -0.75 5.33 6.13
C GLY A 63 0.72 5.73 6.14
N GLU A 64 1.09 6.86 6.72
CA GLU A 64 2.46 7.40 6.71
C GLU A 64 3.43 6.51 7.49
N LEU A 65 3.03 6.02 8.67
CA LEU A 65 3.87 5.10 9.46
C LEU A 65 4.02 3.72 8.79
N PRO A 66 2.96 3.07 8.27
CA PRO A 66 3.09 1.84 7.48
C PRO A 66 3.98 1.94 6.23
N ALA A 67 4.15 3.14 5.68
CA ALA A 67 4.97 3.38 4.50
C ALA A 67 6.48 3.47 4.78
N MET A 68 6.88 3.68 6.05
CA MET A 68 8.28 3.83 6.48
C MET A 68 8.91 2.50 6.89
#